data_AF-A0A973RQ73-F1
#
_entry.id   AF-A0A973RQ73-F1
#
_cell.length_a   1.000
_cell.length_b   1.000
_cell.length_c   1.000
_cell.angle_alpha   90.00
_cell.angle_beta   90.00
_cell.angle_gamma   90.00
#
_symmetry.space_group_name_H-M   'P 1'
#
loop_
_entity.id
_entity.type
_entity.pdbx_description
1 polymer ?
#
loop_
_entity_poly.entity_id
_entity_poly.type
_entity_poly.pdbx_seq_one_letter_code
_entity_poly.pdbx_strand_id
1 'polypeptide(L)'
;MKYVLFVCAPADEEEPAPARVTARLRPPSDATTVCVAGDEVLLGDGPFARTEEYIAGVDLVEADDLDEAIALAARHSATLGGGTVEVRPVRE
;
A
#
# COMPACT_ATOMS: atom_id res chain seq x y z
N MET A 1 5.07 16.63 9.63
CA MET A 1 5.48 15.22 9.79
C MET A 1 5.23 14.46 8.49
N LYS A 2 5.96 13.36 8.24
CA LYS A 2 5.76 12.55 7.02
C LYS A 2 4.88 11.33 7.32
N TYR A 3 3.96 11.04 6.42
CA TYR A 3 3.08 9.88 6.49
C TYR A 3 3.11 9.12 5.17
N VAL A 4 3.13 7.79 5.26
CA VAL A 4 2.84 6.92 4.11
C VAL A 4 1.36 6.57 4.11
N LEU A 5 0.72 6.66 2.95
CA LEU A 5 -0.63 6.17 2.71
C LEU A 5 -0.51 4.89 1.89
N PHE A 6 -0.88 3.74 2.45
CA PHE A 6 -1.00 2.50 1.67
C PHE A 6 -2.42 2.38 1.15
N VAL A 7 -2.56 2.33 -0.16
CA VAL A 7 -3.85 2.12 -0.82
C VAL A 7 -4.09 0.63 -0.93
N CYS A 8 -5.16 0.14 -0.30
CA CYS A 8 -5.50 -1.27 -0.26
C CYS A 8 -6.58 -1.62 -1.29
N ALA A 9 -6.50 -2.82 -1.84
CA ALA A 9 -7.50 -3.40 -2.72
C ALA A 9 -7.79 -4.85 -2.30
N PRO A 10 -9.01 -5.36 -2.54
CA PRO A 10 -9.36 -6.73 -2.18
C PRO A 10 -8.60 -7.74 -3.05
N ALA A 11 -8.20 -8.87 -2.48
CA ALA A 11 -7.32 -9.84 -3.13
C ALA A 11 -7.95 -10.57 -4.32
N ASP A 12 -9.27 -10.60 -4.42
CA ASP A 12 -10.02 -11.12 -5.57
C ASP A 12 -10.18 -10.09 -6.71
N GLU A 13 -9.71 -8.85 -6.52
CA GLU A 13 -9.67 -7.79 -7.54
C GLU A 13 -8.22 -7.54 -7.99
N GLU A 14 -7.75 -8.29 -8.99
CA GLU A 14 -6.37 -8.17 -9.52
C GLU A 14 -6.06 -6.81 -10.15
N GLU A 15 -7.08 -6.13 -10.68
CA GLU A 15 -6.94 -4.83 -11.35
C GLU A 15 -7.98 -3.84 -10.81
N PRO A 16 -7.72 -3.23 -9.63
CA PRO A 16 -8.65 -2.29 -9.04
C PRO A 16 -8.73 -1.02 -9.88
N ALA A 17 -9.90 -0.37 -9.77
CA ALA A 17 -10.13 0.91 -10.42
C ALA A 17 -8.95 1.87 -10.17
N PRO A 18 -8.54 2.66 -11.17
CA PRO A 18 -7.33 3.45 -11.07
C PRO A 18 -7.45 4.50 -9.97
N ALA A 19 -6.74 4.27 -8.87
CA ALA A 19 -6.53 5.25 -7.82
C ALA A 19 -5.41 6.22 -8.22
N ARG A 20 -5.61 7.51 -7.94
CA ARG A 20 -4.56 8.52 -8.14
C ARG A 20 -3.56 8.49 -7.00
N VAL A 21 -2.56 7.63 -7.14
CA VAL A 21 -1.41 7.51 -6.23
C VAL A 21 -0.13 7.95 -6.93
N THR A 22 0.87 8.33 -6.15
CA THR A 22 2.22 8.67 -6.59
C THR A 22 2.90 7.46 -7.20
N ALA A 23 2.74 6.28 -6.60
CA ALA A 23 3.24 5.02 -7.13
C ALA A 23 2.15 3.94 -7.11
N ARG A 24 1.62 3.59 -8.29
CA ARG A 24 0.71 2.45 -8.47
C ARG A 24 1.53 1.18 -8.64
N LEU A 25 1.15 0.12 -7.95
CA LEU A 25 1.81 -1.18 -8.02
C LEU A 25 1.14 -2.07 -9.06
N ARG A 26 1.90 -3.02 -9.62
CA ARG A 26 1.34 -4.11 -10.43
C ARG A 26 0.60 -5.11 -9.54
N PRO A 27 -0.24 -5.99 -10.11
CA PRO A 27 -0.97 -7.01 -9.35
C PRO A 27 -0.03 -7.83 -8.43
N PRO A 28 -0.53 -8.38 -7.31
CA PRO A 28 0.29 -9.09 -6.34
C PRO A 28 0.97 -10.34 -6.94
N SER A 29 0.41 -10.93 -7.99
CA SER A 29 0.99 -12.05 -8.75
C SER A 29 2.33 -11.70 -9.43
N ASP A 30 2.60 -10.42 -9.70
CA ASP A 30 3.86 -9.94 -10.27
C ASP A 30 4.94 -9.67 -9.20
N ALA A 31 4.61 -9.77 -7.93
CA ALA A 31 5.56 -9.52 -6.85
C ALA A 31 6.54 -10.69 -6.69
N THR A 32 7.77 -10.36 -6.26
CA THR A 32 8.77 -11.34 -5.83
C THR A 32 9.21 -10.97 -4.43
N THR A 33 9.12 -11.91 -3.51
CA THR A 33 9.65 -11.77 -2.15
C THR A 33 11.06 -12.30 -2.08
N VAL A 34 11.88 -11.64 -1.28
CA VAL A 34 13.29 -11.99 -1.07
C VAL A 34 13.52 -12.18 0.43
N CYS A 35 14.09 -13.31 0.81
CA CYS A 35 14.50 -13.61 2.19
C CYS A 35 15.96 -14.07 2.20
N VAL A 36 16.77 -13.54 3.11
CA VAL A 36 18.18 -13.95 3.27
C VAL A 36 18.30 -14.81 4.52
N ALA A 37 18.84 -16.02 4.36
CA ALA A 37 19.05 -16.98 5.44
C ALA A 37 20.51 -17.45 5.44
N GLY A 38 21.33 -16.88 6.34
CA GLY A 38 22.78 -17.08 6.29
C GLY A 38 23.37 -16.47 5.02
N ASP A 39 24.03 -17.31 4.21
CA ASP A 39 24.63 -16.93 2.94
C ASP A 39 23.72 -17.21 1.72
N GLU A 40 22.48 -17.68 1.94
CA GLU A 40 21.54 -18.01 0.88
C GLU A 40 20.49 -16.92 0.66
N VAL A 41 20.14 -16.68 -0.62
CA VAL A 41 19.02 -15.82 -1.04
C VAL A 41 17.86 -16.71 -1.49
N LEU A 42 16.77 -16.67 -0.75
CA LEU A 42 15.54 -17.39 -1.04
C LEU A 42 14.56 -16.43 -1.72
N LEU A 43 14.00 -16.86 -2.85
CA LEU A 43 12.99 -16.12 -3.60
C LEU A 43 11.63 -16.79 -3.43
N GLY A 44 10.58 -15.98 -3.31
CA GLY A 44 9.19 -16.45 -3.30
C GLY A 44 8.34 -15.68 -4.30
N ASP A 45 7.44 -16.40 -4.97
CA ASP A 45 6.47 -15.79 -5.87
C ASP A 45 5.32 -15.16 -5.08
N GLY A 46 4.95 -13.93 -5.46
CA GLY A 46 3.88 -13.17 -4.85
C GLY A 46 4.32 -12.25 -3.70
N PRO A 47 3.36 -11.57 -3.05
CA PRO A 47 3.63 -10.59 -2.01
C PRO A 47 4.05 -11.24 -0.69
N PHE A 48 4.66 -10.43 0.19
CA PHE A 48 5.07 -10.89 1.53
C PHE A 48 3.88 -11.38 2.36
N ALA A 49 2.80 -10.60 2.42
CA ALA A 49 1.59 -10.95 3.14
C ALA A 49 0.58 -11.58 2.19
N ARG A 50 0.05 -12.75 2.58
CA ARG A 50 -1.11 -13.37 1.93
C ARG A 50 -2.34 -13.06 2.77
N THR A 51 -3.04 -12.02 2.37
CA THR A 51 -4.18 -11.43 3.10
C THR A 51 -5.39 -11.31 2.18
N GLU A 52 -6.56 -11.03 2.75
CA GLU A 52 -7.79 -10.80 1.96
C GLU A 52 -7.77 -9.47 1.18
N GLU A 53 -6.78 -8.61 1.48
CA GLU A 53 -6.48 -7.38 0.74
C GLU A 53 -4.98 -7.32 0.41
N TYR A 54 -4.57 -6.51 -0.56
CA TYR A 54 -3.17 -6.21 -0.87
C TYR A 54 -2.95 -4.71 -1.10
N ILE A 55 -1.69 -4.28 -1.03
CA ILE A 55 -1.31 -2.89 -1.29
C ILE A 55 -1.25 -2.68 -2.81
N ALA A 56 -2.16 -1.88 -3.35
CA ALA A 56 -2.24 -1.53 -4.77
C ALA A 56 -1.47 -0.25 -5.12
N GLY A 57 -1.09 0.55 -4.13
CA GLY A 57 -0.35 1.79 -4.34
C GLY A 57 0.11 2.46 -3.06
N VAL A 58 1.02 3.42 -3.21
CA VAL A 58 1.56 4.19 -2.08
C VAL A 58 1.66 5.69 -2.39
N ASP A 59 1.43 6.51 -1.37
CA ASP A 59 1.72 7.94 -1.34
C ASP A 59 2.58 8.29 -0.14
N LEU A 60 3.50 9.25 -0.30
CA LEU A 60 4.19 9.90 0.79
C LEU A 60 3.69 11.33 0.90
N VAL A 61 3.07 11.68 2.03
CA VAL A 61 2.46 12.99 2.25
C VAL A 61 3.09 13.69 3.45
N GLU A 62 3.06 15.01 3.43
CA GLU A 62 3.39 15.85 4.58
C GLU A 62 2.09 16.39 5.19
N ALA A 63 2.00 16.31 6.52
CA ALA A 63 0.88 16.81 7.31
C ALA A 63 1.40 17.26 8.68
N ASP A 64 0.76 18.24 9.31
CA ASP A 64 1.13 18.78 10.61
C ASP A 64 1.00 17.72 11.72
N ASP A 65 -0.05 16.90 11.65
CA ASP A 65 -0.34 15.81 12.59
C ASP A 65 -1.11 14.64 11.93
N LEU A 66 -1.48 13.65 12.76
CA LEU A 66 -2.19 12.45 12.30
C LEU A 66 -3.60 12.77 11.83
N ASP A 67 -4.27 13.76 12.42
CA ASP A 67 -5.65 14.10 12.07
C ASP A 67 -5.70 14.73 10.68
N GLU A 68 -4.74 15.59 10.35
CA GLU A 68 -4.61 16.12 9.00
C GLU A 68 -4.27 15.01 7.98
N ALA A 69 -3.37 14.09 8.31
CA ALA A 69 -3.06 12.94 7.45
C ALA A 69 -4.28 12.04 7.19
N ILE A 70 -5.11 11.80 8.21
CA ILE A 70 -6.39 11.07 8.08
C ILE A 70 -7.36 11.84 7.18
N ALA A 71 -7.45 13.16 7.34
CA ALA A 71 -8.32 13.98 6.49
C ALA A 71 -7.90 13.95 5.01
N LEU A 72 -6.59 13.92 4.73
CA LEU A 72 -6.05 13.71 3.38
C LEU A 72 -6.44 12.32 2.84
N ALA A 73 -6.21 11.27 3.63
CA ALA A 73 -6.54 9.89 3.25
C ALA A 73 -8.05 9.68 3.00
N ALA A 74 -8.91 10.29 3.82
CA ALA A 74 -10.37 10.21 3.66
C ALA A 74 -10.88 10.80 2.34
N ARG A 75 -10.14 11.76 1.75
CA ARG A 75 -10.46 12.40 0.46
C ARG A 75 -9.81 11.68 -0.73
N HIS A 76 -9.00 10.66 -0.47
CA HIS A 76 -8.29 9.92 -1.50
C HIS A 76 -9.26 9.14 -2.39
N SER A 77 -9.00 9.09 -3.71
CA SER A 77 -9.91 8.43 -4.66
C SER A 77 -10.17 6.94 -4.35
N ALA A 78 -9.24 6.25 -3.70
CA ALA A 78 -9.40 4.84 -3.34
C ALA A 78 -10.33 4.57 -2.15
N THR A 79 -10.70 5.58 -1.36
CA THR A 79 -11.71 5.41 -0.30
C THR A 79 -13.14 5.51 -0.86
N LEU A 80 -13.29 6.01 -2.10
CA LEU A 80 -14.58 6.07 -2.77
C LEU A 80 -15.09 4.65 -3.02
N GLY A 81 -16.32 4.36 -2.60
CA GLY A 81 -16.90 3.02 -2.76
C GLY A 81 -16.57 2.04 -1.61
N GLY A 82 -15.91 2.49 -0.54
CA GLY A 82 -15.68 1.69 0.67
C GLY A 82 -14.30 1.02 0.75
N GLY A 83 -13.36 1.41 -0.13
CA GLY A 83 -11.98 0.95 -0.05
C GLY A 83 -11.19 1.54 1.13
N THR A 84 -10.05 0.95 1.43
CA THR A 84 -9.24 1.27 2.62
C THR A 84 -7.93 1.95 2.25
N VAL A 85 -7.54 2.96 3.04
CA VAL A 85 -6.21 3.57 3.00
C VAL A 85 -5.60 3.49 4.41
N GLU A 86 -4.46 2.80 4.56
CA GLU A 86 -3.71 2.73 5.81
C GLU A 86 -2.79 3.96 5.92
N VAL A 87 -2.99 4.77 6.97
CA VAL A 87 -2.19 5.98 7.25
C VAL A 87 -1.12 5.65 8.29
N ARG A 88 0.16 5.82 7.95
CA ARG A 88 1.26 5.51 8.87
C ARG A 88 2.30 6.62 8.99
N PRO A 89 2.65 7.05 10.22
CA PRO A 89 3.77 7.95 10.43
C PRO A 89 5.10 7.32 9.98
N VAL A 90 5.93 8.10 9.32
CA VAL A 90 7.29 7.73 8.92
C VAL A 90 8.27 8.16 10.02
N ARG A 91 9.21 7.28 10.38
CA ARG A 91 10.32 7.63 11.28
C ARG A 91 11.44 8.30 10.47
N GLU A 92 12.00 9.38 11.00
CA GLU A 92 13.22 10.02 10.48
C GLU A 92 14.49 9.38 11.05
#